data_AF-A0A126ZDD9-F1
#
_entry.id   AF-A0A126ZDD9-F1
#
_cell.length_a   1.000
_cell.length_b   1.000
_cell.length_c   1.000
_cell.angle_alpha   90.00
_cell.angle_beta   90.00
_cell.angle_gamma   90.00
#
_symmetry.space_group_name_H-M   'P 1'
#
loop_
_entity.id
_entity.type
_entity.pdbx_description
1 polymer ?
#
loop_
_entity_poly.entity_id
_entity_poly.type
_entity_poly.pdbx_seq_one_letter_code
_entity_poly.pdbx_strand_id
1 'polypeptide(L)' 'MLVSVTACTTPVEILKEVPANGTVRRGDVIFVDDGKCPAGEVKRIVGGNQMTGAPRQVECVKRPETR' A
#
# COMPACT_ATOMS: atom_id res chain seq x y z
N MET A 1 17.66 8.34 32.98
CA MET A 1 17.92 8.65 31.55
C MET A 1 16.65 8.38 30.78
N LEU A 2 16.01 9.41 30.20
CA LEU A 2 14.83 9.25 29.36
C LEU A 2 15.31 9.09 27.91
N VAL A 3 15.19 7.89 27.36
CA VAL A 3 15.51 7.60 25.95
C VAL A 3 14.24 7.89 25.15
N SER A 4 14.18 9.05 24.50
CA SER A 4 13.09 9.39 23.58
C SER A 4 13.26 8.59 22.29
N VAL A 5 12.38 7.60 22.07
CA VAL A 5 12.32 6.84 20.82
C VAL A 5 11.51 7.65 19.82
N THR A 6 12.20 8.43 18.98
CA THR A 6 11.57 9.12 17.85
C THR A 6 11.24 8.09 16.79
N ALA A 7 9.97 7.71 16.65
CA ALA A 7 9.51 6.89 15.54
C ALA A 7 9.61 7.71 14.26
N CYS A 8 10.54 7.38 13.36
CA CYS A 8 10.57 7.95 12.02
C CYS A 8 9.41 7.35 11.21
N THR A 9 8.31 8.09 11.09
CA THR A 9 7.22 7.82 10.16
C THR A 9 7.71 8.10 8.74
N THR A 10 8.16 7.08 8.03
CA THR A 10 8.45 7.21 6.59
C THR A 10 7.14 7.54 5.87
N PRO A 11 7.10 8.59 5.04
CA PRO A 11 5.90 8.94 4.30
C PRO A 11 5.48 7.77 3.42
N VAL A 12 4.26 7.26 3.63
CA VAL A 12 3.70 6.20 2.80
C VAL A 12 3.20 6.83 1.51
N GLU A 13 3.79 6.44 0.38
CA GLU A 13 3.36 6.91 -0.92
C GLU A 13 1.99 6.31 -1.28
N ILE A 14 1.03 7.19 -1.58
CA ILE A 14 -0.32 6.81 -2.03
C ILE A 14 -0.45 7.26 -3.49
N LEU A 15 -0.54 6.29 -4.38
CA LEU A 15 -0.74 6.52 -5.81
C LEU A 15 -2.20 6.92 -6.06
N LYS A 16 -2.44 7.70 -7.12
CA LYS A 16 -3.82 8.06 -7.55
C LYS A 16 -4.45 7.00 -8.44
N GLU A 17 -3.63 6.16 -9.05
CA GLU A 17 -4.07 5.16 -10.03
C GLU A 17 -3.44 3.81 -9.75
N VAL A 18 -4.18 2.76 -10.10
CA VAL A 18 -3.70 1.40 -9.95
C VAL A 18 -2.66 1.14 -11.03
N PRO A 19 -1.41 0.80 -10.68
CA PRO A 19 -0.38 0.57 -11.68
C PRO A 19 -0.65 -0.71 -12.48
N ALA A 20 -0.04 -0.78 -13.66
CA ALA A 20 -0.23 -1.88 -14.60
C ALA A 20 0.08 -3.25 -13.99
N ASN A 21 -0.56 -4.30 -14.48
CA ASN A 21 -0.30 -5.65 -13.99
C ASN A 21 1.18 -6.02 -14.17
N GLY A 22 1.76 -6.65 -13.15
CA GLY A 22 3.17 -7.06 -13.16
C GLY A 22 4.18 -6.00 -12.76
N THR A 23 3.74 -4.76 -12.48
CA THR A 23 4.65 -3.67 -12.04
C THR A 23 4.95 -3.72 -10.54
N VAL A 24 4.01 -4.20 -9.73
CA VAL A 24 4.20 -4.40 -8.29
C VAL A 24 4.91 -5.73 -8.08
N ARG A 25 6.12 -5.70 -7.53
CA ARG A 25 6.91 -6.91 -7.30
C ARG A 25 6.25 -7.79 -6.24
N ARG A 26 6.53 -9.08 -6.30
CA ARG A 26 6.02 -10.05 -5.32
C ARG A 26 6.37 -9.60 -3.90
N GLY A 27 5.36 -9.49 -3.05
CA GLY A 27 5.51 -9.12 -1.64
C GLY A 27 5.60 -7.62 -1.38
N ASP A 28 5.80 -6.79 -2.40
CA ASP A 28 5.72 -5.34 -2.26
C ASP A 28 4.26 -4.93 -2.02
N VAL A 29 4.09 -3.90 -1.20
CA VAL A 29 2.79 -3.32 -0.86
C VAL A 29 2.78 -1.88 -1.33
N ILE A 30 1.74 -1.53 -2.10
CA ILE A 30 1.47 -0.15 -2.49
C ILE A 30 0.08 0.26 -2.02
N PHE A 31 -0.13 1.56 -1.86
CA PHE A 31 -1.42 2.14 -1.52
C PHE A 31 -1.93 2.99 -2.69
N VAL A 32 -3.21 2.86 -3.02
CA VAL A 32 -3.82 3.58 -4.14
C VAL A 32 -5.15 4.22 -3.71
N ASP A 33 -5.28 5.51 -3.91
CA ASP A 33 -6.49 6.28 -3.72
C ASP A 33 -7.11 6.65 -5.08
N ASP A 34 -7.92 5.74 -5.63
CA ASP A 34 -8.64 5.92 -6.91
C ASP A 34 -10.12 6.26 -6.70
N GLY A 35 -10.52 6.61 -5.47
CA GLY A 35 -11.91 6.94 -5.12
C GLY A 35 -12.88 5.75 -5.11
N LYS A 36 -12.41 4.50 -5.27
CA LYS A 36 -13.28 3.31 -5.26
C LYS A 36 -13.47 2.68 -3.88
N CYS A 37 -12.60 3.01 -2.91
CA CYS A 37 -12.78 2.60 -1.53
C CYS A 37 -13.67 3.61 -0.77
N PRO A 38 -14.30 3.20 0.35
CA PRO A 38 -15.04 4.11 1.22
C PRO A 38 -14.21 5.34 1.65
N ALA A 39 -14.90 6.40 2.08
CA ALA A 39 -14.24 7.61 2.56
C ALA A 39 -13.25 7.30 3.71
N GLY A 40 -12.02 7.78 3.56
CA GLY A 40 -10.93 7.52 4.52
C GLY A 40 -10.18 6.20 4.31
N GLU A 41 -10.51 5.45 3.26
CA GLU A 41 -9.84 4.20 2.90
C GLU A 41 -9.14 4.31 1.54
N VAL A 42 -8.12 3.49 1.36
CA VAL A 42 -7.32 3.37 0.14
C VAL A 42 -7.12 1.89 -0.18
N LYS A 43 -6.86 1.56 -1.44
CA LYS A 43 -6.52 0.20 -1.83
C LYS A 43 -5.11 -0.12 -1.38
N ARG A 44 -4.96 -1.16 -0.58
CA ARG A 44 -3.71 -1.85 -0.36
C ARG A 44 -3.57 -2.94 -1.43
N ILE A 45 -2.55 -2.82 -2.27
CA ILE A 45 -2.25 -3.79 -3.32
C ILE A 45 -0.95 -4.50 -2.95
N VAL A 46 -1.02 -5.82 -2.80
CA VAL A 46 0.15 -6.68 -2.59
C VAL A 46 0.51 -7.34 -3.91
N GLY A 47 1.76 -7.18 -4.35
CA GLY A 47 2.22 -7.77 -5.60
C GLY A 47 2.12 -9.30 -5.59
N GLY A 48 1.51 -9.83 -6.64
CA GLY A 48 1.37 -11.27 -6.86
C GLY A 48 2.68 -11.93 -7.28
N ASN A 49 2.63 -13.24 -7.55
CA ASN A 49 3.77 -13.98 -8.05
C ASN A 49 3.51 -14.44 -9.49
N GLN A 50 4.12 -13.75 -10.45
CA GLN A 50 3.99 -14.10 -11.88
C GLN A 50 4.55 -15.50 -12.20
N MET A 51 5.61 -15.94 -11.53
CA MET A 51 6.22 -17.26 -11.78
C MET A 51 5.29 -18.40 -11.41
N THR A 52 4.42 -18.21 -10.42
CA THR A 52 3.47 -19.24 -9.96
C THR A 52 2.02 -18.93 -10.36
N GLY A 53 1.79 -17.88 -11.16
CA GLY A 53 0.44 -17.42 -11.54
C GLY A 53 -0.40 -16.89 -10.37
N ALA A 54 0.20 -16.57 -9.21
CA ALA A 54 -0.54 -16.06 -8.08
C ALA A 54 -0.93 -14.58 -8.35
N PRO A 55 -2.23 -14.24 -8.30
CA PRO A 55 -2.68 -12.87 -8.57
C PRO A 55 -2.23 -11.91 -7.47
N ARG A 56 -2.26 -10.62 -7.78
CA ARG A 56 -2.13 -9.56 -6.77
C ARG A 56 -3.32 -9.60 -5.81
N GLN A 57 -3.08 -9.27 -4.54
CA GLN A 57 -4.14 -9.10 -3.55
C GLN A 57 -4.53 -7.64 -3.47
N VAL A 58 -5.83 -7.35 -3.41
CA VAL A 58 -6.35 -5.98 -3.34
C VAL A 58 -7.39 -5.91 -2.21
N GLU A 59 -7.20 -4.99 -1.29
CA GLU A 59 -8.08 -4.79 -0.13
C GLU A 59 -8.24 -3.28 0.14
N CYS A 60 -9.45 -2.83 0.48
CA CYS A 60 -9.62 -1.49 1.01
C CYS A 60 -9.21 -1.47 2.49
N VAL A 61 -8.24 -0.63 2.82
CA VAL A 61 -7.75 -0.48 4.19
C VAL A 61 -7.81 0.99 4.59
N LYS A 62 -7.81 1.26 5.90
CA LYS A 62 -7.69 2.63 6.40
C LYS A 62 -6.46 3.30 5.81
N ARG A 63 -6.62 4.55 5.37
CA ARG A 63 -5.52 5.35 4.86
C ARG A 63 -4.39 5.35 5.90
N PRO A 64 -3.17 4.90 5.55
CA PRO A 64 -2.06 4.93 6.48
C PRO A 64 -1.77 6.38 6.84
N GLU A 65 -1.82 6.70 8.13
CA GLU A 65 -1.51 8.05 8.59
C GLU A 65 0.00 8.27 8.51
N THR A 66 0.42 9.15 7.60
CA THR A 66 1.70 9.83 7.73
C THR A 66 1.57 10.84 8.87
N ARG A 67 2.00 10.45 10.06
CA ARG A 67 2.12 11.36 11.22
C ARG A 67 3.42 12.14 11.16
#